data_AF-A0A3B0TIZ5-F1
#
_entry.id   AF-A0A3B0TIZ5-F1
#
_cell.length_a   1.000
_cell.length_b   1.000
_cell.length_c   1.000
_cell.angle_alpha   90.00
_cell.angle_beta   90.00
_cell.angle_gamma   90.00
#
_symmetry.space_group_name_H-M   'P 1'
#
loop_
_entity.id
_entity.type
_entity.pdbx_description
1 polymer ?
#
loop_
_entity_poly.entity_id
_entity_poly.type
_entity_poly.pdbx_seq_one_letter_code
_entity_poly.pdbx_strand_id
1 'polypeptide(L)'
;MRHKILIIVLLFLSGIPTYAVQLLIPMDETQKDHLKSYGIAYWVLEQGIEVKWLLNYRGGSFLMQDSPGIEDECTIRGVSFQAIADGQASAILNEIARP
;
A
#
# COMPACT_ATOMS: atom_id res chain seq x y z
N MET A 1 -28.48 4.36 -33.97
CA MET A 1 -27.54 5.50 -33.82
C MET A 1 -27.29 5.84 -32.34
N ARG A 2 -28.32 6.10 -31.53
CA ARG A 2 -28.20 6.39 -30.08
C ARG A 2 -27.41 5.34 -29.26
N HIS A 3 -27.64 4.04 -29.49
CA HIS A 3 -26.95 2.96 -28.80
C HIS A 3 -25.43 2.90 -29.12
N LYS A 4 -25.04 3.27 -30.35
CA LYS A 4 -23.62 3.34 -30.73
C LYS A 4 -22.90 4.48 -30.02
N ILE A 5 -23.56 5.62 -29.86
CA ILE A 5 -23.04 6.77 -29.11
C ILE A 5 -22.85 6.39 -27.63
N LEU A 6 -23.81 5.70 -27.02
CA LEU A 6 -23.71 5.23 -25.63
C LEU A 6 -22.50 4.30 -25.41
N ILE A 7 -22.26 3.36 -26.34
CA ILE A 7 -21.12 2.44 -26.27
C ILE A 7 -19.79 3.19 -26.39
N ILE A 8 -19.70 4.17 -27.31
CA ILE A 8 -18.49 4.99 -27.49
C ILE A 8 -18.19 5.81 -26.22
N VAL A 9 -19.22 6.36 -25.58
CA VAL A 9 -19.07 7.09 -24.31
C VAL A 9 -18.61 6.16 -23.18
N LEU A 10 -19.19 4.96 -23.06
CA LEU A 10 -18.79 3.98 -22.05
C LEU A 10 -17.34 3.53 -22.23
N LEU A 11 -16.89 3.35 -23.48
CA LEU A 11 -15.51 3.00 -23.81
C LEU A 11 -14.52 4.13 -23.51
N PHE A 12 -14.97 5.39 -23.57
CA PHE A 12 -14.14 6.54 -23.21
C PHE A 12 -14.00 6.68 -21.68
N LEU A 13 -15.03 6.28 -20.92
CA LEU A 13 -15.04 6.32 -19.46
C LEU A 13 -14.18 5.21 -18.82
N SER A 14 -13.84 4.13 -19.52
CA SER A 14 -13.03 3.04 -18.95
C SER A 14 -11.53 3.37 -18.86
N GLY A 15 -11.08 4.51 -19.40
CA GLY A 15 -9.67 4.93 -19.37
C GLY A 15 -9.30 5.82 -18.17
N ILE A 16 -10.18 6.03 -17.19
CA ILE A 16 -9.88 6.88 -16.05
C ILE A 16 -8.84 6.17 -15.17
N PRO A 17 -7.65 6.77 -14.93
CA PRO A 17 -6.67 6.19 -14.04
C PRO A 17 -7.24 6.13 -12.63
N THR A 18 -7.16 4.95 -12.00
CA THR A 18 -7.49 4.80 -10.58
C THR A 18 -6.21 5.04 -9.79
N TYR A 19 -6.31 5.85 -8.73
CA TYR A 19 -5.20 6.06 -7.81
C TYR A 19 -5.31 5.01 -6.71
N ALA A 20 -4.45 4.00 -6.75
CA ALA A 20 -4.28 3.10 -5.62
C ALA A 20 -3.43 3.82 -4.56
N VAL A 21 -3.84 3.66 -3.29
CA VAL A 21 -3.05 4.05 -2.13
C VAL A 21 -2.41 2.78 -1.58
N GLN A 22 -1.16 2.88 -1.14
CA GLN A 22 -0.44 1.83 -0.44
C GLN A 22 -0.18 2.28 0.99
N LEU A 23 -0.17 1.35 1.92
CA LEU A 23 0.20 1.57 3.30
C LEU A 23 1.64 1.13 3.51
N LEU A 24 2.48 2.06 3.94
CA LEU A 24 3.88 1.83 4.30
C LEU A 24 4.03 1.84 5.82
N ILE A 25 4.49 0.73 6.39
CA ILE A 25 4.91 0.65 7.79
C ILE A 25 6.44 0.82 7.83
N PRO A 26 6.95 1.99 8.26
CA PRO A 26 8.39 2.19 8.40
C PRO A 26 8.97 1.27 9.47
N MET A 27 10.20 0.81 9.25
CA MET A 27 10.93 -0.04 10.19
C MET A 27 12.28 0.55 10.60
N ASP A 28 12.52 1.83 10.29
CA ASP A 28 13.62 2.62 10.82
C ASP A 28 13.24 3.26 12.17
N GLU A 29 14.11 4.13 12.70
CA GLU A 29 13.96 4.78 14.02
C GLU A 29 12.66 5.60 14.20
N THR A 30 11.90 5.85 13.12
CA THR A 30 10.60 6.54 13.19
C THR A 30 9.45 5.63 13.64
N GLN A 31 9.67 4.32 13.70
CA GLN A 31 8.67 3.36 14.14
C GLN A 31 8.50 3.40 15.66
N LYS A 32 7.25 3.53 16.12
CA LYS A 32 6.90 3.53 17.54
C LYS A 32 7.06 2.16 18.18
N ASP A 33 6.74 1.08 17.45
CA ASP A 33 6.80 -0.28 17.96
C ASP A 33 7.11 -1.29 16.86
N HIS A 34 8.40 -1.62 16.72
CA HIS A 34 8.88 -2.56 15.69
C HIS A 34 8.40 -3.98 15.91
N LEU A 35 8.14 -4.42 17.14
CA LEU A 35 7.71 -5.80 17.36
C LEU A 35 6.24 -5.96 16.97
N LYS A 36 5.41 -4.98 17.32
CA LYS A 36 4.00 -4.98 16.93
C LYS A 36 3.79 -4.77 15.44
N SER A 37 4.69 -4.09 14.72
CA SER A 37 4.59 -3.98 13.26
C SER A 37 4.72 -5.33 12.55
N TYR A 38 5.56 -6.26 13.04
CA TYR A 38 5.55 -7.65 12.58
C TYR A 38 4.21 -8.33 12.88
N GLY A 39 3.61 -8.04 14.03
CA GLY A 39 2.26 -8.50 14.38
C GLY A 39 1.18 -7.98 13.43
N ILE A 40 1.30 -6.73 12.95
CA ILE A 40 0.42 -6.19 11.90
C ILE A 40 0.66 -6.93 10.60
N ALA A 41 1.92 -7.07 10.15
CA ALA A 41 2.22 -7.78 8.91
C ALA A 41 1.67 -9.22 8.90
N TYR A 42 1.84 -9.93 10.02
CA TYR A 42 1.25 -11.27 10.21
C TYR A 42 -0.27 -11.26 10.14
N TRP A 43 -0.93 -10.34 10.87
CA TRP A 43 -2.39 -10.21 10.87
C TRP A 43 -2.96 -9.88 9.49
N VAL A 44 -2.28 -9.03 8.71
CA VAL A 44 -2.66 -8.71 7.32
C VAL A 44 -2.53 -9.93 6.42
N LEU A 45 -1.46 -10.72 6.58
CA LEU A 45 -1.29 -11.98 5.86
C LEU A 45 -2.39 -13.00 6.21
N GLU A 46 -2.84 -13.07 7.47
CA GLU A 46 -3.96 -13.93 7.88
C GLU A 46 -5.29 -13.55 7.20
N GLN A 47 -5.44 -12.29 6.79
CA GLN A 47 -6.59 -11.83 6.00
C GLN A 47 -6.46 -12.13 4.51
N GLY A 48 -5.36 -12.77 4.08
CA GLY A 48 -5.08 -13.07 2.69
C GLY A 48 -4.62 -11.87 1.87
N ILE A 49 -4.22 -10.77 2.53
CA ILE A 49 -3.69 -9.57 1.87
C ILE A 49 -2.16 -9.71 1.80
N GLU A 50 -1.60 -9.46 0.63
CA GLU A 50 -0.16 -9.53 0.41
C GLU A 50 0.58 -8.40 1.15
N VAL A 51 1.69 -8.76 1.80
CA VAL A 51 2.63 -7.81 2.42
C VAL A 51 3.99 -7.96 1.76
N LYS A 52 4.50 -6.87 1.18
CA LYS A 52 5.84 -6.79 0.63
C LYS A 52 6.82 -6.39 1.73
N TRP A 53 7.82 -7.23 1.97
CA TRP A 53 8.94 -6.89 2.84
C TRP A 53 10.02 -6.18 2.02
N LEU A 54 10.21 -4.89 2.28
CA LEU A 54 11.12 -4.02 1.55
C LEU A 54 12.53 -4.11 2.12
N LEU A 55 13.23 -5.21 1.81
CA LEU A 55 14.63 -5.39 2.18
C LEU A 55 15.48 -4.23 1.65
N ASN A 56 16.42 -3.74 2.48
CA ASN A 56 17.28 -2.59 2.20
C ASN A 56 16.57 -1.23 2.04
N TYR A 57 15.30 -1.12 2.42
CA TYR A 57 14.60 0.17 2.48
C TYR A 57 14.07 0.44 3.89
N ARG A 58 14.50 1.57 4.47
CA ARG A 58 14.05 2.08 5.79
C ARG A 58 13.92 0.96 6.83
N GLY A 59 15.00 0.23 7.08
CA GLY A 59 15.07 -0.82 8.09
C GLY A 59 14.30 -2.11 7.78
N GLY A 60 13.91 -2.34 6.52
CA GLY A 60 13.10 -3.51 6.15
C GLY A 60 11.60 -3.22 6.29
N SER A 61 11.15 -2.08 5.77
CA SER A 61 9.75 -1.63 5.88
C SER A 61 8.75 -2.62 5.27
N PHE A 62 7.50 -2.54 5.69
CA PHE A 62 6.41 -3.30 5.08
C PHE A 62 5.57 -2.40 4.19
N LEU A 63 5.19 -2.91 3.02
CA LEU A 63 4.33 -2.23 2.07
C LEU A 63 3.17 -3.15 1.70
N MET A 64 1.95 -2.63 1.74
CA MET A 64 0.74 -3.38 1.45
C MET A 64 -0.34 -2.49 0.84
N GLN A 65 -1.39 -3.11 0.30
CA GLN A 65 -2.56 -2.37 -0.14
C GLN A 65 -3.18 -1.63 1.04
N ASP A 66 -3.40 -0.33 0.89
CA ASP A 66 -4.05 0.47 1.93
C ASP A 66 -5.52 0.07 2.09
N SER A 67 -5.97 0.04 3.35
CA SER A 67 -7.38 -0.07 3.69
C SER A 67 -7.66 0.51 5.09
N PRO A 68 -8.84 1.11 5.32
CA PRO A 68 -9.16 1.69 6.62
C PRO A 68 -9.02 0.73 7.80
N GLY A 69 -9.33 -0.56 7.60
CA GLY A 69 -9.20 -1.57 8.66
C GLY A 69 -7.76 -1.83 9.08
N ILE A 70 -6.79 -1.69 8.17
CA ILE A 70 -5.37 -1.84 8.50
C ILE A 70 -4.86 -0.58 9.20
N GLU A 71 -5.27 0.61 8.76
CA GLU A 71 -4.93 1.88 9.42
C GLU A 71 -5.44 1.92 10.87
N ASP A 72 -6.68 1.48 11.08
CA ASP A 72 -7.29 1.37 12.41
C ASP A 72 -6.52 0.39 13.29
N GLU A 73 -6.17 -0.80 12.78
CA GLU A 73 -5.42 -1.79 13.55
C GLU A 73 -4.01 -1.29 13.90
N CYS A 74 -3.33 -0.60 12.97
CA CYS A 74 -2.05 0.05 13.23
C CYS A 74 -2.20 1.10 14.35
N THR A 75 -3.24 1.93 14.28
CA THR A 75 -3.53 2.97 15.27
C THR A 75 -3.81 2.37 16.65
N ILE A 76 -4.66 1.35 16.73
CA ILE A 76 -5.04 0.65 17.96
C ILE A 76 -3.81 0.00 18.62
N ARG A 77 -2.93 -0.62 17.82
CA ARG A 77 -1.72 -1.28 18.33
C ARG A 77 -0.55 -0.34 18.54
N GLY A 78 -0.66 0.92 18.14
CA GLY A 78 0.37 1.95 18.30
C GLY A 78 1.54 1.82 17.32
N VAL A 79 1.29 1.27 16.14
CA VAL A 79 2.26 1.13 15.05
C VAL A 79 2.20 2.35 14.13
N SER A 80 3.35 2.97 13.85
CA SER A 80 3.45 4.06 12.87
C SER A 80 3.24 3.52 11.46
N PHE A 81 2.47 4.23 10.63
CA PHE A 81 2.24 3.92 9.22
C PHE A 81 2.10 5.21 8.39
N GLN A 82 2.16 5.07 7.07
CA GLN A 82 2.01 6.17 6.11
C GLN A 82 1.18 5.68 4.92
N ALA A 83 0.10 6.39 4.58
CA ALA A 83 -0.58 6.23 3.31
C ALA A 83 0.21 6.96 2.21
N ILE A 84 0.67 6.20 1.21
CA ILE A 84 1.48 6.72 0.09
C ILE A 84 0.80 6.43 -1.25
N ALA A 85 1.01 7.29 -2.23
CA ALA A 85 0.47 7.08 -3.57
C ALA A 85 1.20 5.92 -4.27
N ASP A 86 0.51 5.20 -5.16
CA ASP A 86 1.09 4.08 -5.92
C ASP A 86 2.36 4.46 -6.70
N GLY A 87 2.42 5.69 -7.22
CA GLY A 87 3.63 6.20 -7.88
C GLY A 87 4.84 6.32 -6.95
N GLN A 88 4.62 6.66 -5.68
CA GLN A 88 5.69 6.69 -4.66
C GLN A 88 6.12 5.28 -4.27
N ALA A 89 5.16 4.36 -4.08
CA ALA A 89 5.44 2.95 -3.83
C ALA A 89 6.26 2.33 -4.98
N SER A 90 5.91 2.64 -6.22
CA SER A 90 6.65 2.20 -7.41
C SER A 90 8.06 2.77 -7.45
N ALA A 91 8.26 4.04 -7.07
CA ALA A 91 9.58 4.64 -6.98
C ALA A 91 10.48 3.93 -5.95
N ILE A 92 9.93 3.61 -4.77
CA ILE A 92 10.64 2.85 -3.72
C ILE A 92 11.05 1.47 -4.22
N LEU A 93 10.14 0.74 -4.87
CA LEU A 93 10.44 -0.59 -5.41
C LEU A 93 11.54 -0.54 -6.49
N ASN A 94 11.52 0.49 -7.33
CA ASN A 94 12.56 0.71 -8.34
C ASN A 94 13.91 1.09 -7.73
N GLU A 95 13.92 1.80 -6.60
CA GLU A 95 15.15 2.10 -5.84
C GLU A 95 15.78 0.81 -5.32
N ILE A 96 15.00 -0.05 -4.66
CA ILE A 96 15.47 -1.33 -4.11
C ILE A 96 15.99 -2.27 -5.21
N ALA A 97 15.36 -2.26 -6.38
CA ALA A 97 15.75 -3.11 -7.52
C ALA A 97 17.09 -2.71 -8.15
N ARG A 98 17.67 -1.55 -7.78
CA ARG A 98 18.94 -1.02 -8.29
C ARG A 98 19.97 -0.99 -7.15
N PRO A 99 20.56 -2.15 -6.80
CA PRO A 99 21.51 -2.27 -5.69
C PRO A 99 22.81 -1.48 -5.93
#